data_AF-A0A955Z0V3-F1
#
_entry.id   AF-A0A955Z0V3-F1
#
_cell.length_a   1.000
_cell.length_b   1.000
_cell.length_c   1.000
_cell.angle_alpha   90.00
_cell.angle_beta   90.00
_cell.angle_gamma   90.00
#
_symmetry.space_group_name_H-M   'P 1'
#
loop_
_entity.id
_entity.type
_entity.pdbx_description
1 polymer ?
#
loop_
_entity_poly.entity_id
_entity_poly.type
_entity_poly.pdbx_seq_one_letter_code
_entity_poly.pdbx_strand_id
1 'polypeptide(L)'
;MSLARNVAAALAVLALAAWPSDARAEDPPKEQQQLPRRQATFTWDKVVDKEKKTETTLLRAGFSYRDVIDKNMAEKLSSGLPTVIAMRAYLLREGDESPVALAVRSCRVVYDLWDEVYRIKATTTGGERDGAALNLEGVLRQCAEVR
;
A
#
# COMPACT_ATOMS: atom_id res chain seq x y z
N MET A 1 -29.14 21.51 -56.02
CA MET A 1 -29.26 20.90 -54.68
C MET A 1 -28.50 19.57 -54.64
N SER A 2 -27.18 19.57 -54.42
CA SER A 2 -26.40 18.31 -54.31
C SER A 2 -25.06 18.47 -53.59
N LEU A 3 -24.99 19.29 -52.53
CA LEU A 3 -23.79 19.37 -51.66
C LEU A 3 -24.06 19.05 -50.18
N ALA A 4 -25.32 19.00 -49.74
CA ALA A 4 -25.64 18.86 -48.32
C ALA A 4 -25.62 17.40 -47.80
N ARG A 5 -25.50 16.39 -48.68
CA ARG A 5 -25.65 14.97 -48.28
C ARG A 5 -24.35 14.27 -47.89
N ASN A 6 -23.20 14.83 -48.26
CA ASN A 6 -21.89 14.18 -48.05
C ASN A 6 -21.15 14.64 -46.78
N VAL A 7 -21.63 15.68 -46.09
CA VAL A 7 -21.00 16.16 -44.86
C VAL A 7 -21.41 15.32 -43.64
N ALA A 8 -22.62 14.75 -43.65
CA ALA A 8 -23.13 13.98 -42.53
C ALA A 8 -22.37 12.65 -42.29
N ALA A 9 -21.84 12.03 -43.34
CA ALA A 9 -21.11 10.76 -43.21
C ALA A 9 -19.71 10.91 -42.61
N ALA A 10 -19.06 12.08 -42.78
CA ALA A 10 -17.72 12.33 -42.25
C ALA A 10 -17.71 12.55 -40.73
N LEU A 11 -18.80 13.11 -40.17
CA LEU A 11 -18.92 13.34 -38.72
C LEU A 11 -19.21 12.07 -37.91
N ALA A 12 -19.84 11.05 -38.52
CA ALA A 12 -20.15 9.80 -37.85
C ALA A 12 -18.93 8.87 -37.65
N VAL A 13 -17.90 8.99 -38.50
CA VAL A 13 -16.67 8.18 -38.39
C VAL A 13 -15.72 8.72 -37.32
N LEU A 14 -15.74 10.02 -37.04
CA LEU A 14 -14.93 10.65 -35.99
C LEU A 14 -15.42 10.33 -34.57
N ALA A 15 -16.68 9.92 -34.40
CA ALA A 15 -17.25 9.58 -33.09
C ALA A 15 -16.87 8.16 -32.60
N LEU A 16 -16.35 7.29 -33.47
CA LEU A 16 -15.95 5.91 -33.13
C LEU A 16 -14.47 5.75 -32.80
N ALA A 17 -13.67 6.82 -32.94
CA ALA A 17 -12.25 6.84 -32.54
C ALA A 17 -12.05 7.27 -31.07
N ALA A 18 -13.12 7.54 -30.33
CA ALA A 18 -13.06 7.69 -28.88
C ALA A 18 -12.97 6.30 -28.24
N TRP A 19 -11.80 5.67 -28.33
CA TRP A 19 -11.48 4.54 -27.48
C TRP A 19 -11.71 4.97 -26.02
N PRO A 20 -12.36 4.13 -25.19
CA PRO A 20 -12.43 4.40 -23.78
C PRO A 20 -11.00 4.54 -23.29
N SER A 21 -10.63 5.75 -22.89
CA SER A 21 -9.43 5.94 -22.10
C SER A 21 -9.65 5.06 -20.88
N ASP A 22 -8.88 3.98 -20.78
CA ASP A 22 -8.84 3.16 -19.58
C ASP A 22 -8.70 4.11 -18.41
N ALA A 23 -9.78 4.28 -17.65
CA ALA A 23 -9.77 5.01 -16.40
C ALA A 23 -8.98 4.14 -15.41
N ARG A 24 -7.65 4.16 -15.54
CA ARG A 24 -6.76 3.54 -14.58
C ARG A 24 -6.76 4.41 -13.34
N ALA A 25 -7.55 3.98 -12.35
CA ALA A 25 -7.63 4.59 -11.03
C ALA A 25 -6.40 4.28 -10.16
N GLU A 26 -5.21 4.33 -10.73
CA GLU A 26 -3.95 4.18 -10.00
C GLU A 26 -3.03 5.32 -10.41
N ASP A 27 -2.89 6.29 -9.51
CA ASP A 27 -1.82 7.28 -9.59
C ASP A 27 -0.50 6.52 -9.81
N PRO A 28 0.32 6.89 -10.81
CA PRO A 28 1.61 6.25 -11.01
C PRO A 28 2.41 6.35 -9.70
N PRO A 29 3.15 5.28 -9.32
CA PRO A 29 3.99 5.32 -8.13
C PRO A 29 4.88 6.56 -8.18
N LYS A 30 4.74 7.46 -7.20
CA LYS A 30 5.58 8.67 -7.13
C LYS A 30 7.04 8.25 -7.18
N GLU A 31 7.82 8.87 -8.07
CA GLU A 31 9.24 8.61 -8.19
C GLU A 31 9.93 8.82 -6.83
N GLN A 32 10.89 7.94 -6.49
CA GLN A 32 11.52 7.89 -5.17
C GLN A 32 12.10 9.23 -4.71
N GLN A 33 12.52 10.08 -5.65
CA GLN A 33 13.09 11.40 -5.38
C GLN A 33 12.06 12.42 -4.88
N GLN A 34 10.78 12.21 -5.13
CA GLN A 34 9.68 13.08 -4.70
C GLN A 34 9.09 12.65 -3.35
N LEU A 35 9.54 11.51 -2.79
CA LEU A 35 9.06 11.03 -1.50
C LEU A 35 9.74 11.80 -0.35
N PRO A 36 8.99 12.17 0.69
CA PRO A 36 9.55 12.84 1.84
C PRO A 36 10.56 11.92 2.54
N ARG A 37 11.77 12.43 2.81
CA ARG A 37 12.78 11.69 3.58
C ARG A 37 12.34 11.64 5.05
N ARG A 38 12.27 10.42 5.60
CA ARG A 38 11.90 10.13 6.99
C ARG A 38 12.97 9.28 7.64
N GLN A 39 13.07 9.34 8.97
CA GLN A 39 14.04 8.53 9.70
C GLN A 39 13.49 7.13 9.93
N ALA A 40 14.35 6.13 9.82
CA ALA A 40 14.08 4.75 10.20
C ALA A 40 15.13 4.32 11.22
N THR A 41 14.72 3.49 12.18
CA THR A 41 15.62 2.86 13.15
C THR A 41 16.01 1.50 12.62
N PHE A 42 17.29 1.17 12.69
CA PHE A 42 17.81 -0.12 12.25
C PHE A 42 18.40 -0.86 13.44
N THR A 43 17.98 -2.10 13.63
CA THR A 43 18.54 -3.00 14.65
C THR A 43 18.90 -4.35 14.02
N TRP A 44 19.98 -4.94 14.49
CA TRP A 44 20.39 -6.28 14.09
C TRP A 44 19.97 -7.26 15.17
N ASP A 45 19.02 -8.13 14.83
CA ASP A 45 18.49 -9.13 15.74
C ASP A 45 19.12 -10.49 15.45
N LYS A 46 19.60 -11.16 16.49
CA LYS A 46 20.02 -12.56 16.39
C LYS A 46 18.82 -13.44 16.66
N VAL A 47 18.28 -14.07 15.62
CA VAL A 47 17.19 -15.03 15.75
C VAL A 47 17.79 -16.43 15.76
N VAL A 48 17.62 -17.11 16.89
CA VAL A 48 17.99 -18.51 17.05
C VAL A 48 16.78 -19.35 16.64
N ASP A 49 16.89 -20.03 15.50
CA ASP A 49 15.91 -21.03 15.12
C ASP A 49 16.09 -22.25 16.02
N LYS A 50 15.13 -22.47 16.94
CA LYS A 50 15.16 -23.56 17.91
C LYS A 50 15.11 -24.94 17.24
N GLU A 51 14.52 -25.02 16.06
CA GLU A 51 14.33 -26.28 15.34
C GLU A 51 15.59 -26.65 14.54
N LYS A 52 16.27 -25.65 13.96
CA LYS A 52 17.48 -25.85 13.14
C LYS A 52 18.81 -25.63 13.87
N LYS A 53 18.79 -25.22 15.14
CA LYS A 53 19.99 -24.79 15.91
C LYS A 53 20.91 -23.84 15.12
N THR A 54 20.33 -23.04 14.23
CA THR A 54 21.07 -22.14 13.34
C THR A 54 20.83 -20.71 13.80
N GLU A 55 21.90 -19.94 13.94
CA GLU A 55 21.83 -18.52 14.27
C GLU A 55 21.73 -17.71 12.98
N THR A 56 20.61 -17.02 12.78
CA THR A 56 20.44 -16.10 11.66
C THR A 56 20.39 -14.68 12.18
N THR A 57 21.16 -13.78 11.55
CA THR A 57 21.08 -12.35 11.86
C THR A 57 20.03 -11.71 10.95
N LEU A 58 18.99 -11.13 11.52
CA LEU A 58 17.95 -10.40 10.79
C LEU A 58 18.16 -8.89 10.96
N LEU A 59 18.18 -8.17 9.84
CA LEU A 59 18.07 -6.72 9.86
C LEU A 59 16.61 -6.34 10.07
N ARG A 60 16.35 -5.59 11.13
CA ARG A 60 15.04 -5.04 11.45
C ARG A 60 15.08 -3.54 11.22
N ALA A 61 14.19 -3.06 10.36
CA ALA A 61 13.96 -1.64 10.14
C ALA A 61 12.61 -1.27 10.75
N GLY A 62 12.63 -0.31 11.67
CA GLY A 62 11.45 0.27 12.29
C GLY A 62 11.22 1.69 11.82
N PHE A 63 9.97 2.08 11.66
CA PHE A 63 9.57 3.44 11.30
C PHE A 63 8.27 3.80 12.01
N SER A 64 8.04 5.10 12.20
CA SER A 64 6.83 5.58 12.84
C SER A 64 5.65 5.42 11.90
N TYR A 65 4.54 4.89 12.41
CA TYR A 65 3.30 4.78 11.66
C TYR A 65 2.81 6.17 11.19
N ARG A 66 3.15 7.25 11.92
CA ARG A 66 2.78 8.64 11.58
C ARG A 66 3.49 9.16 10.33
N ASP A 67 4.63 8.58 9.99
CA ASP A 67 5.40 8.99 8.80
C ASP A 67 4.87 8.36 7.51
N VAL A 68 4.06 7.30 7.62
CA VAL A 68 3.51 6.57 6.47
C VAL A 68 2.02 6.83 6.23
N ILE A 69 1.34 7.53 7.13
CA ILE A 69 -0.08 7.87 6.97
C ILE A 69 -0.23 9.15 6.17
N ASP A 70 -1.05 9.09 5.14
CA ASP A 70 -1.59 10.25 4.46
C ASP A 70 -3.06 10.50 4.86
N LYS A 71 -3.55 11.70 4.55
CA LYS A 71 -4.94 12.08 4.80
C LYS A 71 -5.92 11.19 4.04
N ASN A 72 -5.55 10.79 2.83
CA ASN A 72 -6.38 9.95 1.96
C ASN A 72 -6.62 8.56 2.56
N MET A 73 -5.60 7.92 3.14
CA MET A 73 -5.73 6.64 3.85
C MET A 73 -6.61 6.80 5.10
N ALA A 74 -6.45 7.88 5.87
CA ALA A 74 -7.28 8.14 7.03
C ALA A 74 -8.76 8.31 6.64
N GLU A 75 -9.05 9.06 5.57
CA GLU A 75 -10.40 9.23 5.03
C GLU A 75 -11.00 7.90 4.55
N LYS A 76 -10.25 7.11 3.77
CA LYS A 76 -10.69 5.78 3.32
C LYS A 76 -11.01 4.84 4.47
N LEU A 77 -10.15 4.79 5.49
CA LEU A 77 -10.40 3.95 6.67
C LEU A 77 -11.60 4.44 7.47
N SER A 78 -11.80 5.76 7.56
CA SER A 78 -12.96 6.35 8.25
C SER A 78 -14.29 6.16 7.51
N SER A 79 -14.26 5.85 6.21
CA SER A 79 -15.47 5.59 5.42
C SER A 79 -16.19 4.29 5.78
N GLY A 80 -15.55 3.40 6.54
CA GLY A 80 -16.06 2.08 6.89
C GLY A 80 -15.94 1.04 5.76
N LEU A 81 -15.48 1.43 4.56
CA LEU A 81 -15.27 0.50 3.46
C LEU A 81 -14.09 -0.45 3.75
N PRO A 82 -14.21 -1.75 3.40
CA PRO A 82 -13.10 -2.69 3.45
C PRO A 82 -11.87 -2.14 2.72
N THR A 83 -10.78 -1.95 3.46
CA THR A 83 -9.58 -1.29 2.97
C THR A 83 -8.38 -2.20 3.18
N VAL A 84 -7.48 -2.27 2.19
CA VAL A 84 -6.22 -3.01 2.30
C VAL A 84 -5.07 -2.03 2.29
N ILE A 85 -4.29 -2.03 3.38
CA ILE A 85 -3.05 -1.27 3.50
C ILE A 85 -1.91 -2.20 3.05
N ALA A 86 -1.33 -1.90 1.89
CA ALA A 86 -0.18 -2.63 1.37
C ALA A 86 1.10 -1.83 1.63
N MET A 87 2.05 -2.44 2.31
CA MET A 87 3.34 -1.84 2.65
C MET A 87 4.46 -2.65 2.00
N ARG A 88 5.37 -1.93 1.34
CA ARG A 88 6.57 -2.49 0.71
C ARG A 88 7.77 -1.69 1.17
N ALA A 89 8.73 -2.37 1.76
CA ALA A 89 10.00 -1.78 2.17
C ALA A 89 11.12 -2.37 1.31
N TYR A 90 11.79 -1.50 0.57
CA TYR A 90 12.95 -1.86 -0.26
C TYR A 90 14.21 -1.42 0.47
N LEU A 91 15.17 -2.32 0.57
CA LEU A 91 16.51 -2.01 1.06
C LEU A 91 17.43 -1.89 -0.16
N LEU A 92 17.94 -0.69 -0.42
CA LEU A 92 18.88 -0.43 -1.49
C LEU A 92 20.27 -0.17 -0.91
N ARG A 93 21.31 -0.52 -1.68
CA ARG A 93 22.66 -0.03 -1.42
C ARG A 93 22.75 1.41 -1.94
N GLU A 94 23.53 2.24 -1.26
CA GLU A 94 23.76 3.60 -1.72
C GLU A 94 24.34 3.62 -3.14
N GLY A 95 23.69 4.35 -4.05
CA GLY A 95 24.06 4.43 -5.46
C GLY A 95 23.56 3.28 -6.35
N ASP A 96 22.85 2.31 -5.80
CA ASP A 96 22.25 1.18 -6.55
C ASP A 96 20.74 1.39 -6.69
N GLU A 97 20.20 1.06 -7.85
CA GLU A 97 18.75 1.08 -8.12
C GLU A 97 18.11 -0.29 -7.84
N SER A 98 18.92 -1.35 -7.74
CA SER A 98 18.45 -2.70 -7.47
C SER A 98 18.30 -2.95 -5.96
N PRO A 99 17.12 -3.38 -5.48
CA PRO A 99 16.92 -3.64 -4.06
C PRO A 99 17.62 -4.94 -3.64
N VAL A 100 18.43 -4.85 -2.58
CA VAL A 100 19.11 -6.00 -1.94
C VAL A 100 18.10 -6.87 -1.19
N ALA A 101 17.05 -6.27 -0.64
CA ALA A 101 15.99 -6.99 0.06
C ALA A 101 14.64 -6.28 -0.08
N LEU A 102 13.57 -7.06 0.01
CA LEU A 102 12.18 -6.60 0.01
C LEU A 102 11.43 -7.22 1.19
N ALA A 103 10.76 -6.38 1.98
CA ALA A 103 9.77 -6.81 2.95
C ALA A 103 8.38 -6.33 2.52
N VAL A 104 7.40 -7.23 2.53
CA VAL A 104 6.01 -6.93 2.17
C VAL A 104 5.11 -7.24 3.35
N ARG A 105 4.18 -6.33 3.63
CA ARG A 105 3.12 -6.51 4.61
C ARG A 105 1.80 -6.07 4.00
N SER A 106 0.76 -6.87 4.20
CA SER A 106 -0.62 -6.54 3.81
C SER A 106 -1.47 -6.51 5.07
N CYS A 107 -2.28 -5.46 5.24
CA CYS A 107 -3.22 -5.34 6.35
C CYS A 107 -4.62 -5.10 5.80
N ARG A 108 -5.49 -6.11 5.86
CA ARG A 108 -6.91 -5.96 5.53
C ARG A 108 -7.64 -5.45 6.76
N VAL A 109 -8.36 -4.35 6.60
CA VAL A 109 -9.13 -3.69 7.65
C VAL A 109 -10.60 -3.67 7.22
N VAL A 110 -11.48 -4.16 8.09
CA VAL A 110 -12.93 -4.14 7.89
C VAL A 110 -13.56 -3.57 9.14
N TYR A 111 -14.38 -2.52 9.00
CA TYR A 111 -15.15 -2.00 10.12
C TYR A 111 -16.38 -2.89 10.36
N ASP A 112 -16.51 -3.41 11.57
CA ASP A 112 -17.66 -4.18 12.02
C ASP A 112 -18.67 -3.24 12.70
N LEU A 113 -19.83 -3.06 12.07
CA LEU A 113 -20.86 -2.14 12.55
C LEU A 113 -21.56 -2.65 13.83
N TRP A 114 -21.56 -3.96 14.08
CA TRP A 114 -22.26 -4.55 15.23
C TRP A 114 -21.46 -4.37 16.52
N ASP A 115 -20.17 -4.66 16.43
CA ASP A 115 -19.24 -4.57 17.56
C ASP A 115 -18.58 -3.17 17.64
N GLU A 116 -18.82 -2.30 16.66
CA GLU A 116 -18.19 -0.98 16.50
C GLU A 116 -16.65 -1.02 16.50
N VAL A 117 -16.05 -2.12 16.03
CA VAL A 117 -14.60 -2.32 16.01
C VAL A 117 -14.05 -2.49 14.60
N TYR A 118 -12.78 -2.12 14.40
CA TYR A 118 -12.03 -2.44 13.19
C TYR A 118 -11.42 -3.84 13.33
N ARG A 119 -11.87 -4.80 12.53
CA ARG A 119 -11.24 -6.11 12.39
C ARG A 119 -10.05 -6.02 11.45
N ILE A 120 -8.93 -6.57 11.88
CA ILE A 120 -7.64 -6.44 11.21
C ILE A 120 -7.11 -7.82 10.93
N LYS A 121 -6.67 -8.02 9.69
CA LYS A 121 -5.99 -9.23 9.23
C LYS A 121 -4.68 -8.85 8.57
N ALA A 122 -3.58 -9.05 9.29
CA ALA A 122 -2.24 -8.68 8.88
C ALA A 122 -1.45 -9.90 8.41
N THR A 123 -0.99 -9.86 7.17
CA THR A 123 -0.14 -10.88 6.55
C THR A 123 1.26 -10.29 6.35
N THR A 124 2.27 -10.98 6.87
CA THR A 124 3.70 -10.66 6.72
C THR A 124 4.46 -11.89 6.24
N THR A 125 5.72 -11.73 5.85
CA THR A 125 6.61 -12.86 5.49
C THR A 125 6.76 -13.89 6.60
N GLY A 126 6.57 -13.49 7.86
CA GLY A 126 6.58 -14.38 9.04
C GLY A 126 5.24 -15.00 9.44
N GLY A 127 4.17 -14.84 8.64
CA GLY A 127 2.86 -15.43 8.90
C GLY A 127 1.71 -14.43 8.98
N GLU A 128 0.57 -14.91 9.45
CA GLU A 128 -0.68 -14.17 9.54
C GLU A 128 -1.05 -13.88 11.00
N ARG A 129 -1.61 -12.69 11.24
CA ARG A 129 -2.08 -12.25 12.55
C ARG A 129 -3.42 -11.56 12.40
N ASP A 130 -4.39 -12.03 13.18
CA ASP A 130 -5.67 -11.38 13.32
C ASP A 130 -5.67 -10.48 14.56
N GLY A 131 -6.44 -9.39 14.49
CA GLY A 131 -6.54 -8.41 15.56
C GLY A 131 -7.80 -7.57 15.44
N ALA A 132 -8.01 -6.73 16.44
CA ALA A 132 -9.06 -5.72 16.43
C ALA A 132 -8.55 -4.42 17.04
N ALA A 133 -9.12 -3.30 16.59
CA ALA A 133 -8.85 -1.97 17.12
C ALA A 133 -10.16 -1.20 17.33
N LEU A 134 -10.23 -0.42 18.41
CA LEU A 134 -11.41 0.39 18.75
C LEU A 134 -11.45 1.73 18.00
N ASN A 135 -10.34 2.15 17.41
CA ASN A 135 -10.21 3.42 16.73
C ASN A 135 -9.17 3.35 15.61
N LEU A 136 -9.17 4.39 14.77
CA LEU A 136 -8.28 4.50 13.63
C LEU A 136 -6.79 4.50 14.04
N GLU A 137 -6.43 5.14 15.16
CA GLU A 137 -5.05 5.13 15.64
C GLU A 137 -4.58 3.71 15.99
N GLY A 138 -5.44 2.89 16.59
CA GLY A 138 -5.18 1.48 16.87
C GLY A 138 -4.96 0.66 15.59
N VAL A 139 -5.77 0.90 14.56
CA VAL A 139 -5.59 0.27 13.23
C VAL A 139 -4.23 0.61 12.67
N LEU A 140 -3.91 1.90 12.64
CA LEU A 140 -2.67 2.41 12.08
C LEU A 140 -1.45 1.88 12.82
N ARG A 141 -1.52 1.82 14.15
CA ARG A 141 -0.47 1.22 14.97
C ARG A 141 -0.31 -0.27 14.66
N GLN A 142 -1.39 -1.05 14.64
CA GLN A 142 -1.30 -2.49 14.38
C GLN A 142 -0.88 -2.82 12.94
N CYS A 143 -1.28 -2.03 11.95
CA CYS A 143 -0.98 -2.27 10.54
C CYS A 143 0.39 -1.73 10.13
N ALA A 144 0.77 -0.53 10.60
CA ALA A 144 1.92 0.20 10.11
C ALA A 144 3.06 0.39 11.12
N GLU A 145 2.85 0.16 12.42
CA GLU A 145 3.96 0.10 13.37
C GLU A 145 4.73 -1.20 13.16
N VAL A 146 5.94 -1.09 12.65
CA VAL A 146 6.91 -2.18 12.58
C VAL A 146 8.00 -1.86 13.59
N ARG A 147 8.10 -2.69 14.63
CA ARG A 147 9.24 -2.70 15.54
C ARG A 147 10.22 -3.72 15.06
#